data_AF-A0A378N6F4-F1
#
_entry.id   AF-A0A378N6F4-F1
#
_cell.length_a   1.000
_cell.length_b   1.000
_cell.length_c   1.000
_cell.angle_alpha   90.00
_cell.angle_beta   90.00
_cell.angle_gamma   90.00
#
_symmetry.space_group_name_H-M   'P 1'
#
loop_
_entity.id
_entity.type
_entity.pdbx_description
1 polymer ?
#
loop_
_entity_poly.entity_id
_entity_poly.type
_entity_poly.pdbx_seq_one_letter_code
_entity_poly.pdbx_strand_id
1 'polypeptide(L)'
;MAQEHRLQALELMKFVLSADERIALNAFWQPCPERYFLHHTPTQLVWHALHYVKTRRLPMVLISNEYARGGTEIFVCCQDQPQLFARIAQLLSQKRISIHDAQIITTENGVVLDSFIVSERDGDDDLTDERCMQIQQAMMKMLSLTETGIKIYQKTGETFVI
;
A
#
# COMPACT_ATOMS: atom_id res chain seq x y z
N MET A 1 4.34 20.77 7.39
CA MET A 1 5.48 19.85 7.67
C MET A 1 4.95 18.46 8.05
N ALA A 2 5.74 17.38 7.98
CA ALA A 2 5.26 16.00 8.24
C ALA A 2 4.52 15.84 9.58
N GLN A 3 5.04 16.44 10.66
CA GLN A 3 4.40 16.46 11.97
C GLN A 3 3.02 17.13 11.96
N GLU A 4 2.85 18.17 11.15
CA GLU A 4 1.59 18.90 11.01
C GLU A 4 0.51 18.03 10.35
N HIS A 5 0.83 17.33 9.25
CA HIS A 5 -0.11 16.42 8.61
C HIS A 5 -0.54 15.30 9.55
N ARG A 6 0.41 14.73 10.31
CA ARG A 6 0.13 13.70 11.32
C ARG A 6 -0.83 14.21 12.39
N LEU A 7 -0.58 15.40 12.94
CA LEU A 7 -1.45 16.00 13.97
C LEU A 7 -2.86 16.30 13.43
N GLN A 8 -2.95 16.84 12.21
CA GLN A 8 -4.24 17.09 11.56
C GLN A 8 -5.02 15.79 11.32
N ALA A 9 -4.35 14.72 10.89
CA ALA A 9 -4.98 13.41 10.73
C ALA A 9 -5.50 12.83 12.07
N LEU A 10 -4.74 12.98 13.16
CA LEU A 10 -5.20 12.58 14.51
C LEU A 10 -6.43 13.37 14.94
N GLU A 11 -6.45 14.68 14.67
CA GLU A 11 -7.56 15.56 15.00
C GLU A 11 -8.85 15.15 14.26
N LEU A 12 -8.74 14.74 13.00
CA LEU A 12 -9.85 14.22 12.21
C LEU A 12 -10.43 12.90 12.74
N MET A 13 -9.61 12.09 13.42
CA MET A 13 -10.02 10.76 13.94
C MET A 13 -10.33 10.74 15.44
N LYS A 14 -10.18 11.88 16.15
CA LYS A 14 -10.18 11.93 17.63
C LYS A 14 -11.41 11.32 18.31
N PHE A 15 -12.58 11.41 17.68
CA PHE A 15 -13.85 10.86 18.19
C PHE A 15 -14.31 9.59 17.47
N VAL A 16 -13.56 9.14 16.46
CA VAL A 16 -13.92 7.99 15.62
C VAL A 16 -13.42 6.69 16.25
N LEU A 17 -12.24 6.72 16.89
CA LEU A 17 -11.55 5.51 17.33
C LEU A 17 -11.93 5.11 18.77
N SER A 18 -12.13 3.81 18.98
CA SER A 18 -12.13 3.18 20.29
C SER A 18 -10.73 3.16 20.92
N ALA A 19 -10.63 2.76 22.20
CA ALA A 19 -9.33 2.62 22.88
C ALA A 19 -8.42 1.60 22.16
N ASP A 20 -8.98 0.46 21.75
CA ASP A 20 -8.24 -0.59 21.07
C ASP A 20 -7.79 -0.18 19.67
N GLU A 21 -8.62 0.57 18.94
CA GLU A 21 -8.24 1.10 17.63
C GLU A 21 -7.15 2.17 17.73
N ARG A 22 -7.13 2.98 18.80
CA ARG A 22 -6.02 3.91 19.06
C ARG A 22 -4.70 3.17 19.31
N ILE A 23 -4.73 2.04 20.02
CA ILE A 23 -3.55 1.20 20.21
C ILE A 23 -3.06 0.66 18.86
N ALA A 24 -3.97 0.15 18.03
CA ALA A 24 -3.65 -0.35 16.70
C ALA A 24 -3.11 0.75 15.77
N LEU A 25 -3.67 1.96 15.82
CA LEU A 25 -3.17 3.12 15.07
C LEU A 25 -1.74 3.45 15.46
N ASN A 26 -1.45 3.51 16.77
CA ASN A 26 -0.10 3.80 17.24
C ASN A 26 0.90 2.73 16.78
N ALA A 27 0.51 1.44 16.83
CA ALA A 27 1.33 0.35 16.33
C ALA A 27 1.57 0.44 14.81
N PHE A 28 0.59 0.91 14.04
CA PHE A 28 0.72 1.12 12.59
C PHE A 28 1.66 2.27 12.25
N TRP A 29 1.53 3.40 12.94
CA TRP A 29 2.25 4.63 12.63
C TRP A 29 3.64 4.74 13.27
N GLN A 30 3.91 4.04 14.37
CA GLN A 30 5.20 4.11 15.05
C GLN A 30 6.39 3.74 14.14
N PRO A 31 6.35 2.67 13.32
CA PRO A 31 7.45 2.32 12.42
C PRO A 31 7.47 3.13 11.11
N CYS A 32 6.47 3.99 10.87
CA CYS A 32 6.39 4.78 9.64
C CYS A 32 7.46 5.90 9.64
N PRO A 33 8.26 6.02 8.57
CA PRO A 33 9.24 7.10 8.46
C PRO A 33 8.54 8.45 8.23
N GLU A 34 9.23 9.54 8.52
CA GLU A 34 8.68 10.91 8.38
C GLU A 34 8.14 11.18 6.97
N ARG A 35 8.82 10.67 5.93
CA ARG A 35 8.40 10.80 4.53
C ARG A 35 6.98 10.27 4.27
N TYR A 36 6.51 9.26 5.01
CA TYR A 36 5.13 8.78 4.90
C TYR A 36 4.12 9.88 5.22
N PHE A 37 4.38 10.67 6.27
CA PHE A 37 3.50 11.77 6.66
C PHE A 37 3.71 13.02 5.79
N LEU A 38 4.91 13.19 5.21
CA LEU A 38 5.20 14.31 4.32
C LEU A 38 4.48 14.19 2.98
N HIS A 39 4.45 12.99 2.41
CA HIS A 39 3.93 12.74 1.06
C HIS A 39 2.42 12.47 0.99
N HIS A 40 1.76 12.31 2.13
CA HIS A 40 0.32 12.11 2.20
C HIS A 40 -0.36 13.29 2.91
N THR A 41 -1.49 13.71 2.36
CA THR A 41 -2.38 14.68 3.01
C THR A 41 -3.01 14.08 4.27
N PRO A 42 -3.52 14.91 5.21
CA PRO A 42 -4.21 14.41 6.39
C PRO A 42 -5.36 13.45 6.08
N THR A 43 -6.14 13.70 5.02
CA THR A 43 -7.27 12.84 4.63
C THR A 43 -6.81 11.49 4.09
N GLN A 44 -5.73 11.43 3.32
CA GLN A 44 -5.11 10.16 2.90
C GLN A 44 -4.59 9.36 4.10
N LEU A 45 -3.89 10.03 5.04
CA LEU A 45 -3.41 9.40 6.27
C LEU A 45 -4.56 8.79 7.09
N VAL A 46 -5.68 9.52 7.20
CA VAL A 46 -6.91 9.04 7.85
C VAL A 46 -7.48 7.84 7.11
N TRP A 47 -7.59 7.89 5.78
CA TRP A 47 -8.11 6.79 4.97
C TRP A 47 -7.31 5.50 5.15
N HIS A 48 -5.98 5.58 5.06
CA HIS A 48 -5.09 4.44 5.28
C HIS A 48 -5.22 3.89 6.71
N ALA A 49 -5.19 4.78 7.70
CA ALA A 49 -5.26 4.43 9.12
C ALA A 49 -6.60 3.75 9.47
N LEU A 50 -7.73 4.34 9.06
CA LEU A 50 -9.06 3.83 9.39
C LEU A 50 -9.30 2.46 8.77
N HIS A 51 -8.78 2.20 7.57
CA HIS A 51 -8.87 0.87 6.99
C HIS A 51 -8.03 -0.14 7.77
N TYR A 52 -6.78 0.21 8.10
CA TYR A 52 -5.89 -0.67 8.86
C TYR A 52 -6.45 -1.01 10.26
N VAL A 53 -6.91 -0.03 11.03
CA VAL A 53 -7.38 -0.29 12.41
C VAL A 53 -8.61 -1.19 12.47
N LYS A 54 -9.46 -1.15 11.43
CA LYS A 54 -10.66 -1.98 11.28
C LYS A 54 -10.35 -3.42 10.87
N THR A 55 -9.43 -3.61 9.93
CA THR A 55 -9.16 -4.94 9.35
C THR A 55 -8.00 -5.66 10.03
N ARG A 56 -6.97 -4.91 10.44
CA ARG A 56 -5.70 -5.38 11.02
C ARG A 56 -5.08 -6.54 10.25
N ARG A 57 -5.19 -6.47 8.91
CA ARG A 57 -4.77 -7.53 8.00
C ARG A 57 -3.95 -6.96 6.85
N LEU A 58 -2.91 -7.70 6.50
CA LEU A 58 -2.10 -7.51 5.31
C LEU A 58 -2.21 -8.78 4.43
N PRO A 59 -2.01 -8.66 3.10
CA PRO A 59 -1.86 -7.41 2.36
C PRO A 59 -3.15 -6.57 2.34
N MET A 60 -2.99 -5.27 2.17
CA MET A 60 -4.06 -4.29 2.05
C MET A 60 -3.84 -3.48 0.79
N VAL A 61 -4.85 -3.44 -0.09
CA VAL A 61 -4.85 -2.61 -1.31
C VAL A 61 -6.10 -1.74 -1.26
N LEU A 62 -5.93 -0.42 -1.24
CA LEU A 62 -7.01 0.56 -1.24
C LEU A 62 -6.94 1.35 -2.55
N ILE A 63 -8.10 1.61 -3.16
CA ILE A 63 -8.19 2.39 -4.40
C ILE A 63 -9.32 3.41 -4.26
N SER A 64 -9.06 4.69 -4.55
CA SER A 64 -10.06 5.76 -4.44
C SER A 64 -9.74 6.98 -5.30
N ASN A 65 -10.78 7.61 -5.84
CA ASN A 65 -10.69 8.91 -6.54
C ASN A 65 -10.88 10.09 -5.58
N GLU A 66 -11.21 9.84 -4.31
CA GLU A 66 -11.64 10.89 -3.37
C GLU A 66 -10.50 11.70 -2.76
N TYR A 67 -9.31 11.10 -2.61
CA TYR A 67 -8.26 11.63 -1.73
C TYR A 67 -7.07 12.25 -2.48
N ALA A 68 -6.87 11.87 -3.74
CA ALA A 68 -5.82 12.41 -4.58
C ALA A 68 -6.36 13.45 -5.56
N ARG A 69 -5.52 14.43 -5.90
CA ARG A 69 -5.83 15.38 -6.97
C ARG A 69 -5.20 14.90 -8.27
N GLY A 70 -5.97 14.91 -9.36
CA GLY A 70 -5.46 14.60 -10.69
C GLY A 70 -5.28 13.12 -10.97
N GLY A 71 -6.04 12.26 -10.29
CA GLY A 71 -6.08 10.83 -10.57
C GLY A 71 -6.64 10.00 -9.42
N THR A 72 -6.79 8.71 -9.70
CA THR A 72 -7.09 7.68 -8.72
C THR A 72 -5.87 7.37 -7.86
N GLU A 73 -6.00 7.31 -6.54
CA GLU A 73 -4.95 6.79 -5.67
C GLU A 73 -5.07 5.27 -5.49
N ILE A 74 -3.95 4.57 -5.61
CA ILE A 74 -3.79 3.18 -5.20
C ILE A 74 -2.79 3.14 -4.03
N PHE A 75 -3.25 2.73 -2.85
CA PHE A 75 -2.39 2.50 -1.69
C PHE A 75 -2.18 1.00 -1.46
N VAL A 76 -0.93 0.59 -1.33
CA VAL A 76 -0.51 -0.80 -1.11
C VAL A 76 0.26 -0.90 0.20
N CYS A 77 -0.26 -1.70 1.13
CA CYS A 77 0.38 -2.01 2.39
C CYS A 77 0.57 -3.52 2.55
N CYS A 78 1.82 -3.99 2.64
CA CYS A 78 2.15 -5.41 2.75
C CYS A 78 3.54 -5.63 3.34
N GLN A 79 3.90 -6.87 3.66
CA GLN A 79 5.31 -7.20 3.92
C GLN A 79 6.13 -6.98 2.66
N ASP A 80 7.38 -6.52 2.78
CA ASP A 80 8.26 -6.32 1.64
C ASP A 80 8.49 -7.63 0.87
N GLN A 81 8.55 -7.53 -0.46
CA GLN A 81 8.64 -8.66 -1.37
C GLN A 81 9.63 -8.36 -2.50
N PRO A 82 10.35 -9.38 -3.00
CA PRO A 82 11.24 -9.20 -4.14
C PRO A 82 10.54 -8.54 -5.34
N GLN A 83 11.14 -7.46 -5.83
CA GLN A 83 10.69 -6.75 -7.03
C GLN A 83 9.24 -6.25 -6.97
N LEU A 84 8.73 -5.94 -5.77
CA LEU A 84 7.34 -5.52 -5.55
C LEU A 84 6.90 -4.38 -6.48
N PHE A 85 7.66 -3.28 -6.50
CA PHE A 85 7.37 -2.15 -7.37
C PHE A 85 7.29 -2.53 -8.85
N ALA A 86 8.26 -3.30 -9.35
CA ALA A 86 8.30 -3.71 -10.75
C ALA A 86 7.08 -4.58 -11.11
N ARG A 87 6.64 -5.46 -10.20
CA ARG A 87 5.44 -6.28 -10.39
C ARG A 87 4.15 -5.45 -10.40
N ILE A 88 4.04 -4.47 -9.51
CA ILE A 88 2.91 -3.51 -9.49
C ILE A 88 2.88 -2.72 -10.79
N ALA A 89 4.00 -2.12 -11.19
CA ALA A 89 4.12 -1.35 -12.42
C ALA A 89 3.78 -2.18 -13.67
N GLN A 90 4.23 -3.44 -13.72
CA GLN A 90 3.89 -4.37 -14.79
C GLN A 90 2.39 -4.67 -14.82
N LEU A 91 1.76 -4.93 -13.68
CA LEU A 91 0.32 -5.18 -13.58
C LEU A 91 -0.48 -3.98 -14.08
N LEU A 92 -0.14 -2.77 -13.62
CA LEU A 92 -0.79 -1.53 -14.05
C LEU A 92 -0.60 -1.29 -15.56
N SER A 93 0.62 -1.49 -16.08
CA SER A 93 0.89 -1.38 -17.52
C SER A 93 0.06 -2.37 -18.35
N GLN A 94 -0.08 -3.63 -17.91
CA GLN A 94 -0.90 -4.64 -18.59
C GLN A 94 -2.39 -4.28 -18.56
N LYS A 95 -2.83 -3.59 -17.52
CA LYS A 95 -4.19 -3.08 -17.39
C LYS A 95 -4.43 -1.77 -18.14
N ARG A 96 -3.43 -1.24 -18.86
CA ARG A 96 -3.48 0.06 -19.55
C ARG A 96 -3.77 1.20 -18.56
N ILE A 97 -3.03 1.25 -17.47
CA ILE A 97 -3.09 2.31 -16.47
C ILE A 97 -1.78 3.09 -16.51
N SER A 98 -1.88 4.42 -16.52
CA SER A 98 -0.74 5.33 -16.44
C SER A 98 -0.44 5.66 -14.98
N ILE A 99 0.84 5.72 -14.61
CA ILE A 99 1.29 6.16 -13.28
C ILE A 99 1.83 7.59 -13.42
N HIS A 100 1.23 8.53 -12.69
CA HIS A 100 1.59 9.95 -12.68
C HIS A 100 2.56 10.28 -11.56
N ASP A 101 2.35 9.67 -10.40
CA ASP A 101 3.21 9.80 -9.23
C ASP A 101 3.30 8.46 -8.49
N ALA A 102 4.42 8.22 -7.83
CA ALA A 102 4.63 7.04 -7.01
C ALA A 102 5.49 7.36 -5.79
N GLN A 103 4.98 7.01 -4.61
CA GLN A 103 5.68 7.13 -3.34
C GLN A 103 6.03 5.74 -2.84
N ILE A 104 7.32 5.40 -2.83
CA ILE A 104 7.80 4.06 -2.46
C ILE A 104 8.41 4.12 -1.07
N ILE A 105 7.74 3.47 -0.11
CA ILE A 105 8.05 3.65 1.31
C ILE A 105 8.04 2.30 2.01
N THR A 106 9.22 1.88 2.47
CA THR A 106 9.34 0.77 3.42
C THR A 106 9.60 1.32 4.83
N THR A 107 8.88 0.80 5.82
CA THR A 107 9.06 1.07 7.25
C THR A 107 10.28 0.33 7.80
N GLU A 108 10.71 0.70 9.00
CA GLU A 108 11.84 0.04 9.68
C GLU A 108 11.60 -1.45 9.97
N ASN A 109 10.33 -1.85 10.13
CA ASN A 109 9.94 -3.24 10.36
C ASN A 109 9.59 -4.01 9.08
N GLY A 110 9.97 -3.50 7.90
CA GLY A 110 9.84 -4.22 6.62
C GLY A 110 8.43 -4.22 6.02
N VAL A 111 7.55 -3.32 6.46
CA VAL A 111 6.23 -3.11 5.86
C VAL A 111 6.33 -2.06 4.77
N VAL A 112 5.79 -2.36 3.59
CA VAL A 112 5.66 -1.45 2.47
C VAL A 112 4.39 -0.61 2.63
N LEU A 113 4.45 0.67 2.25
CA LEU A 113 3.40 1.69 2.30
C LEU A 113 3.39 2.48 0.99
N ASP A 114 3.39 1.75 -0.14
CA ASP A 114 3.49 2.36 -1.45
C ASP A 114 2.18 3.04 -1.85
N SER A 115 2.25 4.23 -2.43
CA SER A 115 1.10 4.92 -3.02
C SER A 115 1.38 5.29 -4.48
N PHE A 116 0.36 5.21 -5.32
CA PHE A 116 0.42 5.54 -6.74
C PHE A 116 -0.75 6.43 -7.11
N ILE A 117 -0.48 7.52 -7.84
CA ILE A 117 -1.53 8.32 -8.48
C ILE A 117 -1.61 7.89 -9.94
N VAL A 118 -2.79 7.48 -10.39
CA VAL A 118 -2.99 6.83 -11.68
C VAL A 118 -4.21 7.34 -12.44
N SER A 119 -4.24 7.12 -13.76
CA SER A 119 -5.41 7.33 -14.63
C SER A 119 -5.51 6.24 -15.69
N GLU A 120 -6.62 6.20 -16.43
CA GLU A 120 -6.69 5.38 -17.64
C GLU A 120 -5.58 5.77 -18.64
N ARG A 121 -5.01 4.83 -19.39
CA ARG A 121 -3.92 5.15 -20.33
C ARG A 121 -4.37 5.99 -21.53
N ASP A 122 -5.64 5.91 -21.89
CA ASP A 122 -6.20 6.58 -23.06
C ASP A 122 -6.85 7.95 -22.70
N GLY A 123 -6.63 8.47 -21.47
CA GLY A 123 -7.12 9.78 -21.03
C GLY A 123 -6.57 10.23 -19.65
N ASP A 124 -6.93 11.43 -19.21
CA ASP A 124 -6.64 11.92 -17.84
C ASP A 124 -7.79 11.64 -16.86
N ASP A 125 -8.72 10.75 -17.26
CA ASP A 125 -9.88 10.41 -16.45
C ASP A 125 -9.50 9.46 -15.30
N ASP A 126 -10.14 9.69 -14.17
CA ASP A 126 -10.11 8.77 -13.04
C ASP A 126 -10.65 7.38 -13.44
N LEU A 127 -10.20 6.35 -12.73
CA LEU A 127 -10.69 5.00 -12.92
C LEU A 127 -12.16 4.88 -12.47
N THR A 128 -12.95 4.11 -13.23
CA THR A 128 -14.31 3.76 -12.82
C THR A 128 -14.30 2.77 -11.66
N ASP A 129 -15.39 2.71 -10.89
CA ASP A 129 -15.51 1.78 -9.76
C ASP A 129 -15.26 0.31 -10.16
N GLU A 130 -15.76 -0.11 -11.33
CA GLU A 130 -15.52 -1.45 -11.86
C GLU A 130 -14.02 -1.70 -12.08
N ARG A 131 -13.32 -0.71 -12.64
CA ARG A 131 -11.87 -0.80 -12.89
C ARG A 131 -11.11 -0.87 -11.58
N CYS A 132 -11.44 -0.01 -10.62
CA CYS A 132 -10.90 -0.06 -9.26
C CYS A 132 -11.05 -1.45 -8.64
N MET A 133 -12.24 -2.04 -8.68
CA MET A 133 -12.48 -3.39 -8.16
C MET A 133 -11.62 -4.45 -8.86
N GLN A 134 -11.55 -4.43 -10.19
CA GLN A 134 -10.74 -5.39 -10.96
C GLN A 134 -9.24 -5.28 -10.64
N ILE A 135 -8.72 -4.07 -10.50
CA ILE A 135 -7.31 -3.81 -10.19
C ILE A 135 -7.01 -4.26 -8.76
N GLN A 136 -7.87 -3.88 -7.80
CA GLN A 136 -7.72 -4.26 -6.41
C GLN A 136 -7.67 -5.79 -6.27
N GLN A 137 -8.59 -6.52 -6.91
CA GLN A 137 -8.59 -7.99 -6.90
C GLN A 137 -7.32 -8.59 -7.52
N ALA A 138 -6.86 -8.04 -8.64
CA ALA A 138 -5.64 -8.51 -9.30
C ALA A 138 -4.39 -8.27 -8.43
N MET A 139 -4.28 -7.10 -7.81
CA MET A 139 -3.19 -6.77 -6.88
C MET A 139 -3.24 -7.66 -5.64
N MET A 140 -4.40 -7.82 -5.00
CA MET A 140 -4.56 -8.70 -3.85
C MET A 140 -4.10 -10.13 -4.17
N LYS A 141 -4.52 -10.68 -5.33
CA LYS A 141 -4.06 -12.01 -5.77
C LYS A 141 -2.54 -12.06 -5.98
N MET A 142 -1.96 -11.03 -6.62
CA MET A 142 -0.53 -10.94 -6.86
C MET A 142 0.28 -10.90 -5.55
N LEU A 143 -0.21 -10.19 -4.53
CA LEU A 143 0.47 -10.01 -3.25
C LEU A 143 0.39 -11.26 -2.36
N SER A 144 -0.68 -12.06 -2.47
CA SER A 144 -0.84 -13.29 -1.68
C SER A 144 -0.03 -14.49 -2.20
N LEU A 145 0.27 -14.56 -3.51
CA LEU A 145 0.95 -15.71 -4.12
C LEU A 145 2.44 -15.86 -3.71
N THR A 146 3.04 -14.80 -3.20
CA THR A 146 4.46 -14.73 -2.80
C THR A 146 4.69 -15.15 -1.35
N GLU A 147 3.67 -15.07 -0.48
CA GLU A 147 3.75 -15.58 0.90
C GLU A 147 3.89 -17.11 0.94
N THR A 148 3.50 -17.83 -0.12
CA THR A 148 3.55 -19.30 -0.18
C THR A 148 4.82 -19.86 -0.84
N GLY A 149 5.71 -19.01 -1.36
CA GLY A 149 6.72 -19.39 -2.38
C GLY A 149 8.14 -19.73 -1.91
N ILE A 150 8.51 -19.53 -0.63
CA ILE A 150 9.88 -19.82 -0.17
C ILE A 150 9.88 -21.08 0.71
N LYS A 151 9.77 -22.25 0.08
CA LYS A 151 10.40 -23.48 0.61
C LYS A 151 11.76 -23.59 -0.04
N ILE A 152 12.80 -23.15 0.66
CA ILE A 152 14.19 -23.41 0.29
C ILE A 152 14.37 -24.92 0.31
N TYR A 153 14.46 -25.55 -0.86
CA TYR A 153 15.00 -26.91 -0.94
C TYR A 153 16.49 -26.81 -0.62
N GLN A 154 16.85 -27.07 0.64
CA GLN A 154 18.21 -27.47 0.97
C GLN A 154 18.46 -28.81 0.28
N LYS A 155 19.18 -28.79 -0.84
CA LYS A 155 19.74 -30.02 -1.40
C LYS A 155 20.98 -30.35 -0.57
N THR A 156 20.76 -31.25 0.39
CA THR A 156 21.77 -31.93 1.20
C THR A 156 22.83 -32.55 0.29
N GLY A 157 24.07 -32.53 0.75
CA GLY A 157 25.24 -32.89 -0.02
C GLY A 157 25.22 -34.29 -0.59
N GLU A 158 25.77 -34.42 -1.80
CA GLU A 158 26.28 -35.68 -2.32
C GLU A 158 27.55 -35.40 -3.10
N THR A 159 28.66 -35.87 -2.52
CA THR A 159 29.96 -36.06 -3.13
C THR A 159 29.81 -36.93 -4.37
N PHE A 160 30.34 -36.51 -5.52
CA PHE A 160 30.73 -37.44 -6.56
C PHE A 160 32.16 -37.13 -7.02
N VAL A 161 33.04 -38.06 -6.64
CA VAL A 161 34.35 -38.29 -7.22
C VAL A 161 34.13 -39.08 -8.52
N ILE A 162 34.52 -38.50 -9.65
CA ILE A 162 35.32 -39.18 -10.69
C ILE A 162 36.05 -38.12 -11.51
#